data_AF-A0A661TP53-F1
#
_entry.id   AF-A0A661TP53-F1
#
_cell.length_a   1.000
_cell.length_b   1.000
_cell.length_c   1.000
_cell.angle_alpha   90.00
_cell.angle_beta   90.00
_cell.angle_gamma   90.00
#
_symmetry.space_group_name_H-M   'P 1'
#
loop_
_entity.id
_entity.type
_entity.pdbx_description
1 polymer ?
#
loop_
_entity_poly.entity_id
_entity_poly.type
_entity_poly.pdbx_seq_one_letter_code
_entity_poly.pdbx_strand_id
1 'polypeptide(L)'
;MKIIILNLSKISFAVLILMFLLSGCSTNPVLPIINTFNANPTTIDFGNSTALSWEVSGADTVSIDQGIGIVTASGTIDITPSTTTTYTLTATGNSSAITTAEVKVTVMNVPLTLQPGLLEGKDATVQNTMPGNNFGEDNFSIV
;
A
#
# COMPACT_ATOMS: atom_id res chain seq x y z
N MET A 1 -68.89 -33.78 -24.53
CA MET A 1 -67.46 -33.90 -24.17
C MET A 1 -66.70 -32.84 -24.97
N LYS A 2 -66.37 -31.71 -24.34
CA LYS A 2 -65.96 -30.45 -24.98
C LYS A 2 -64.45 -30.30 -24.76
N ILE A 3 -63.63 -30.51 -25.80
CA ILE A 3 -62.18 -30.33 -25.73
C ILE A 3 -61.90 -28.83 -25.82
N ILE A 4 -61.38 -28.26 -24.74
CA ILE A 4 -61.12 -26.82 -24.59
C ILE A 4 -59.76 -26.54 -25.21
N ILE A 5 -59.76 -25.87 -26.36
CA ILE A 5 -58.53 -25.37 -27.01
C ILE A 5 -58.02 -24.20 -26.15
N LEU A 6 -57.01 -24.48 -25.31
CA LEU A 6 -56.31 -23.45 -24.53
C LEU A 6 -55.57 -22.51 -25.50
N ASN A 7 -55.76 -21.21 -25.31
CA ASN A 7 -55.33 -20.15 -26.21
C ASN A 7 -53.81 -19.93 -26.10
N LEU A 8 -53.04 -20.52 -27.01
CA LEU A 8 -51.57 -20.50 -27.04
C LEU A 8 -50.97 -19.14 -27.47
N SER A 9 -51.80 -18.17 -27.89
CA SER A 9 -51.34 -16.87 -28.41
C SER A 9 -50.93 -15.85 -27.33
N LYS A 10 -51.41 -15.97 -26.08
CA LYS A 10 -51.12 -15.01 -24.99
C LYS A 10 -50.18 -15.53 -23.90
N ILE A 11 -49.83 -16.82 -23.96
CA ILE A 11 -48.79 -17.42 -23.11
C ILE A 11 -47.39 -17.08 -23.66
N SER A 12 -47.34 -16.56 -24.89
CA SER A 12 -46.16 -16.07 -25.61
C SER A 12 -45.67 -14.71 -25.08
N PHE A 13 -44.35 -14.50 -25.13
CA PHE A 13 -43.56 -13.36 -24.64
C PHE A 13 -43.26 -13.28 -23.14
N ALA A 14 -44.22 -13.11 -22.23
CA ALA A 14 -43.89 -12.83 -20.82
C ALA A 14 -43.19 -13.99 -20.09
N VAL A 15 -43.56 -15.24 -20.40
CA VAL A 15 -42.97 -16.45 -19.79
C VAL A 15 -41.61 -16.78 -20.42
N LEU A 16 -41.43 -16.48 -21.71
CA LEU A 16 -40.15 -16.68 -22.41
C LEU A 16 -39.11 -15.64 -21.99
N ILE A 17 -39.53 -14.39 -21.76
CA ILE A 17 -38.67 -13.32 -21.22
C ILE A 17 -38.25 -13.63 -19.78
N LEU A 18 -39.13 -14.20 -18.95
CA LEU A 18 -38.79 -14.59 -17.58
C LEU A 18 -37.84 -15.81 -17.54
N MET A 19 -37.92 -16.74 -18.51
CA MET A 19 -36.99 -17.87 -18.64
C MET A 19 -35.64 -17.46 -19.26
N PHE A 20 -35.60 -16.47 -20.16
CA PHE A 20 -34.34 -15.94 -20.71
C PHE A 20 -33.53 -15.14 -19.68
N LEU A 21 -34.19 -14.51 -18.71
CA LEU A 21 -33.53 -13.74 -17.64
C LEU A 21 -32.94 -14.59 -16.51
N LEU A 22 -33.19 -15.90 -16.49
CA LEU A 22 -32.69 -16.85 -15.48
C LEU A 22 -31.54 -17.73 -15.99
N SER A 23 -30.94 -17.38 -17.12
CA SER A 23 -29.67 -17.98 -17.54
C SER A 23 -28.57 -17.44 -16.62
N GLY A 24 -28.50 -17.95 -15.39
CA GLY A 24 -27.40 -17.70 -14.47
C GLY A 24 -26.10 -18.03 -15.19
N CYS A 25 -25.23 -17.04 -15.37
CA CYS A 25 -23.94 -17.27 -15.99
C CYS A 25 -23.13 -18.18 -15.03
N SER A 26 -22.95 -19.44 -15.38
CA SER A 26 -22.02 -20.33 -14.67
C SER A 26 -20.60 -19.98 -15.10
N THR A 27 -20.05 -18.88 -14.59
CA THR A 27 -18.65 -18.53 -14.81
C THR A 27 -17.78 -19.37 -13.87
N ASN A 28 -17.03 -20.32 -14.43
CA ASN A 28 -15.97 -21.00 -13.68
C ASN A 28 -14.93 -19.95 -13.25
N PRO A 29 -14.65 -19.77 -11.94
CA PRO A 29 -13.64 -18.82 -11.51
C PRO A 29 -12.26 -19.26 -11.99
N VAL A 30 -11.60 -18.37 -12.71
CA VAL A 30 -10.21 -18.41 -13.16
C VAL A 30 -9.42 -17.72 -12.05
N LEU A 31 -8.66 -18.52 -11.32
CA LEU A 31 -7.70 -18.00 -10.36
C LEU A 31 -6.51 -17.42 -11.12
N PRO A 32 -6.15 -16.14 -10.90
CA PRO A 32 -4.92 -15.59 -11.44
C PRO A 32 -3.68 -16.34 -10.93
N ILE A 33 -2.62 -16.34 -11.71
CA ILE A 33 -1.33 -16.91 -11.35
C ILE A 33 -0.31 -15.78 -11.35
N ILE A 34 0.35 -15.56 -10.22
CA ILE A 34 1.49 -14.64 -10.13
C ILE A 34 2.74 -15.48 -10.44
N ASN A 35 3.30 -15.31 -11.65
CA ASN A 35 4.48 -16.03 -12.08
C ASN A 35 5.73 -15.49 -11.39
N THR A 36 5.84 -14.16 -11.31
CA THR A 36 6.95 -13.47 -10.63
C THR A 36 6.47 -12.22 -9.91
N PHE A 37 7.10 -11.93 -8.77
CA PHE A 37 6.96 -10.65 -8.06
C PHE A 37 8.22 -10.43 -7.22
N ASN A 38 9.11 -9.58 -7.71
CA ASN A 38 10.47 -9.46 -7.21
C ASN A 38 10.96 -8.02 -7.21
N ALA A 39 11.79 -7.67 -6.24
CA ALA A 39 12.53 -6.41 -6.19
C ALA A 39 14.03 -6.70 -6.33
N ASN A 40 14.74 -5.92 -7.14
CA ASN A 40 16.19 -6.06 -7.31
C ASN A 40 16.88 -4.69 -7.33
N PRO A 41 17.67 -4.34 -6.30
CA PRO A 41 17.98 -5.13 -5.10
C PRO A 41 16.86 -5.11 -4.04
N THR A 42 16.76 -6.14 -3.19
CA THR A 42 15.80 -6.17 -2.05
C THR A 42 16.25 -5.34 -0.86
N THR A 43 17.52 -4.91 -0.84
CA THR A 43 18.10 -4.05 0.19
C THR A 43 18.77 -2.87 -0.49
N ILE A 44 18.42 -1.67 -0.05
CA ILE A 44 18.93 -0.40 -0.57
C ILE A 44 19.33 0.51 0.59
N ASP A 45 20.27 1.43 0.35
CA ASP A 45 20.50 2.53 1.27
C ASP A 45 19.46 3.65 1.04
N PHE A 46 19.23 4.47 2.06
CA PHE A 46 18.30 5.58 1.97
C PHE A 46 18.58 6.49 0.77
N GLY A 47 17.54 6.76 -0.02
CA GLY A 47 17.61 7.59 -1.23
C GLY A 47 17.99 6.83 -2.51
N ASN A 48 18.41 5.56 -2.42
CA ASN A 48 18.64 4.72 -3.59
C ASN A 48 17.32 4.12 -4.11
N SER A 49 17.36 3.65 -5.36
CA SER A 49 16.21 3.02 -6.01
C SER A 49 16.38 1.51 -6.13
N THR A 50 15.25 0.80 -6.22
CA THR A 50 15.19 -0.62 -6.59
C THR A 50 14.17 -0.82 -7.70
N ALA A 51 14.43 -1.79 -8.57
CA ALA A 51 13.51 -2.17 -9.64
C ALA A 51 12.53 -3.23 -9.10
N LEU A 52 11.25 -2.91 -9.07
CA LEU A 52 10.16 -3.84 -8.78
C LEU A 52 9.63 -4.40 -10.10
N SER A 53 9.65 -5.72 -10.25
CA SER A 53 9.25 -6.44 -11.46
C SER A 53 8.19 -7.49 -11.15
N TRP A 54 7.24 -7.68 -12.06
CA TRP A 54 6.15 -8.65 -11.90
C TRP A 54 5.69 -9.25 -13.22
N GLU A 55 5.07 -10.41 -13.12
CA GLU A 55 4.39 -11.10 -14.21
C GLU A 55 3.22 -11.91 -13.68
N VAL A 56 2.03 -11.68 -14.23
CA VAL A 56 0.75 -12.27 -13.80
C VAL A 56 0.01 -12.80 -15.03
N SER A 57 -0.60 -13.98 -14.90
CA SER A 57 -1.45 -14.61 -15.91
C SER A 57 -2.88 -14.78 -15.39
N GLY A 58 -3.89 -14.64 -16.26
CA GLY A 58 -5.29 -14.92 -15.92
C GLY A 58 -5.95 -13.90 -14.99
N ALA A 59 -5.38 -12.69 -14.85
CA ALA A 59 -5.98 -11.58 -14.13
C ALA A 59 -6.72 -10.62 -15.08
N ASP A 60 -7.91 -10.18 -14.68
CA ASP A 60 -8.64 -9.08 -15.30
C ASP A 60 -8.07 -7.72 -14.84
N THR A 61 -7.62 -7.65 -13.58
CA THR A 61 -6.97 -6.46 -13.01
C THR A 61 -5.79 -6.84 -12.15
N VAL A 62 -4.70 -6.07 -12.21
CA VAL A 62 -3.54 -6.19 -11.32
C VAL A 62 -3.30 -4.84 -10.65
N SER A 63 -3.02 -4.86 -9.35
CA SER A 63 -2.69 -3.65 -8.59
C SER A 63 -1.56 -3.93 -7.61
N ILE A 64 -0.79 -2.88 -7.31
CA ILE A 64 0.28 -2.90 -6.32
C ILE A 64 0.00 -1.78 -5.30
N ASP A 65 0.16 -2.08 -4.02
CA ASP A 65 -0.05 -1.14 -2.93
C ASP A 65 1.08 -0.06 -2.84
N GLN A 66 1.18 0.62 -1.70
CA GLN A 66 2.17 1.68 -1.43
C GLN A 66 2.13 2.84 -2.43
N GLY A 67 0.94 3.11 -2.98
CA GLY A 67 0.69 4.23 -3.89
C GLY A 67 0.97 3.96 -5.37
N ILE A 68 1.33 2.73 -5.78
CA ILE A 68 1.55 2.39 -7.19
C ILE A 68 0.22 2.26 -7.95
N GLY A 69 -0.76 1.56 -7.38
CA GLY A 69 -2.10 1.44 -7.95
C GLY A 69 -2.23 0.36 -9.03
N ILE A 70 -3.15 0.56 -9.98
CA ILE A 70 -3.44 -0.42 -11.05
C ILE A 70 -2.31 -0.42 -12.07
N VAL A 71 -1.84 -1.61 -12.43
CA VAL A 71 -0.75 -1.85 -13.37
C VAL A 71 -1.14 -2.87 -14.43
N THR A 72 -0.33 -2.98 -15.48
CA THR A 72 -0.44 -4.07 -16.47
C THR A 72 -0.10 -5.42 -15.85
N ALA A 73 -0.52 -6.51 -16.50
CA ALA A 73 -0.29 -7.87 -16.01
C ALA A 73 1.20 -8.23 -15.86
N SER A 74 2.08 -7.59 -16.63
CA SER A 74 3.52 -7.66 -16.47
C SER A 74 4.15 -6.27 -16.57
N GLY A 75 5.30 -6.09 -15.93
CA GLY A 75 5.99 -4.81 -15.96
C GLY A 75 7.20 -4.72 -15.05
N THR A 76 7.83 -3.55 -15.07
CA THR A 76 8.90 -3.16 -14.16
C THR A 76 8.75 -1.67 -13.85
N ILE A 77 8.99 -1.30 -12.60
CA ILE A 77 8.98 0.08 -12.13
C ILE A 77 10.12 0.32 -11.14
N ASP A 78 10.79 1.45 -11.28
CA ASP A 78 11.78 1.90 -10.30
C ASP A 78 11.08 2.62 -9.15
N ILE A 79 11.40 2.21 -7.92
CA ILE A 79 10.84 2.77 -6.69
C ILE A 79 11.95 3.19 -5.74
N THR A 80 11.67 4.23 -4.95
CA THR A 80 12.61 4.81 -3.97
C THR A 80 11.91 4.94 -2.61
N PRO A 81 11.71 3.83 -1.87
CA PRO A 81 11.09 3.89 -0.56
C PRO A 81 12.00 4.60 0.45
N SER A 82 11.41 5.44 1.30
CA SER A 82 12.13 6.19 2.35
C SER A 82 12.33 5.40 3.65
N THR A 83 11.57 4.33 3.83
CA THR A 83 11.64 3.41 4.97
C THR A 83 11.49 1.97 4.47
N THR A 84 11.79 0.99 5.32
CA THR A 84 11.57 -0.42 4.95
C THR A 84 10.09 -0.66 4.69
N THR A 85 9.76 -1.08 3.47
CA THR A 85 8.39 -1.18 2.98
C THR A 85 8.12 -2.56 2.38
N THR A 86 6.99 -3.15 2.73
CA THR A 86 6.46 -4.34 2.05
C THR A 86 5.48 -3.90 0.98
N TYR A 87 5.71 -4.38 -0.24
CA TYR A 87 4.83 -4.20 -1.39
C TYR A 87 4.00 -5.47 -1.57
N THR A 88 2.73 -5.29 -1.88
CA THR A 88 1.73 -6.34 -2.09
C THR A 88 1.14 -6.19 -3.49
N LEU A 89 1.32 -7.21 -4.32
CA LEU A 89 0.65 -7.33 -5.60
C LEU A 89 -0.67 -8.08 -5.40
N THR A 90 -1.76 -7.51 -5.89
CA THR A 90 -3.11 -8.11 -5.90
C THR A 90 -3.55 -8.30 -7.34
N ALA A 91 -3.75 -9.55 -7.72
CA ALA A 91 -4.30 -9.95 -9.02
C ALA A 91 -5.74 -10.44 -8.84
N THR A 92 -6.67 -9.89 -9.62
CA THR A 92 -8.09 -10.26 -9.60
C THR A 92 -8.48 -10.80 -10.96
N GLY A 93 -8.99 -12.03 -11.00
CA GLY A 93 -9.55 -12.69 -12.18
C GLY A 93 -11.07 -12.59 -12.20
N ASN A 94 -11.69 -13.36 -13.10
CA ASN A 94 -13.15 -13.36 -13.23
C ASN A 94 -13.82 -13.88 -11.95
N SER A 95 -15.12 -13.59 -11.81
CA SER A 95 -15.88 -13.92 -10.59
C SER A 95 -15.25 -13.36 -9.30
N SER A 96 -14.42 -12.32 -9.41
CA SER A 96 -13.66 -11.71 -8.29
C SER A 96 -12.71 -12.69 -7.59
N ALA A 97 -12.16 -13.67 -8.30
CA ALA A 97 -11.13 -14.56 -7.77
C ALA A 97 -9.81 -13.79 -7.56
N ILE A 98 -9.22 -13.83 -6.36
CA ILE A 98 -8.07 -13.01 -5.99
C ILE A 98 -6.86 -13.88 -5.68
N THR A 99 -5.67 -13.44 -6.09
CA THR A 99 -4.36 -13.99 -5.70
C THR A 99 -3.42 -12.85 -5.34
N THR A 100 -2.62 -13.03 -4.29
CA THR A 100 -1.71 -11.99 -3.78
C THR A 100 -0.28 -12.51 -3.66
N ALA A 101 0.70 -11.60 -3.78
CA ALA A 101 2.10 -11.86 -3.51
C ALA A 101 2.73 -10.65 -2.82
N GLU A 102 3.76 -10.88 -2.00
CA GLU A 102 4.45 -9.82 -1.26
C GLU A 102 5.95 -9.82 -1.55
N VAL A 103 6.54 -8.62 -1.57
CA VAL A 103 7.99 -8.44 -1.58
C VAL A 103 8.38 -7.32 -0.63
N LYS A 104 9.40 -7.59 0.19
CA LYS A 104 9.90 -6.63 1.18
C LYS A 104 11.17 -5.95 0.66
N VAL A 105 11.15 -4.62 0.61
CA VAL A 105 12.32 -3.79 0.34
C VAL A 105 12.85 -3.22 1.65
N THR A 106 14.08 -3.56 2.00
CA THR A 106 14.74 -3.09 3.22
C THR A 106 15.55 -1.84 2.92
N VAL A 107 15.29 -0.76 3.66
CA VAL A 107 16.02 0.50 3.56
C VAL A 107 16.99 0.62 4.72
N MET A 108 18.28 0.71 4.41
CA MET A 108 19.38 0.86 5.36
C MET A 108 19.88 2.32 5.40
N ASN A 109 20.72 2.64 6.38
CA ASN A 109 21.38 3.93 6.53
C ASN A 109 20.45 5.16 6.48
N VAL A 110 19.23 5.03 7.02
CA VAL A 110 18.28 6.15 7.13
C VAL A 110 18.92 7.27 7.98
N PRO A 111 19.00 8.51 7.46
CA PRO A 111 19.54 9.64 8.21
C PRO A 111 18.76 9.84 9.50
N LEU A 112 19.46 9.93 10.63
CA LEU A 112 18.85 10.35 11.88
C LEU A 112 18.46 11.83 11.74
N THR A 113 17.20 12.09 11.44
CA THR A 113 16.67 13.44 11.61
C THR A 113 16.65 13.72 13.10
N LEU A 114 17.41 14.72 13.56
CA LEU A 114 17.27 15.25 14.92
C LEU A 114 15.83 15.71 15.07
N GLN A 115 14.96 14.87 15.65
CA GLN A 115 13.59 15.24 15.92
C GLN A 115 13.60 16.38 16.95
N PRO A 116 13.08 17.58 16.63
CA PRO A 116 12.93 18.65 17.60
C PRO A 116 11.92 18.16 18.65
N GLY A 117 12.41 17.64 19.78
CA GLY A 117 11.55 17.05 20.81
C GLY A 117 12.19 15.98 21.68
N LEU A 118 13.38 15.46 21.35
CA LEU A 118 14.10 14.54 22.26
C LEU A 118 15.05 15.23 23.25
N LEU A 119 15.03 16.57 23.33
CA LEU A 119 15.84 17.37 24.27
C LEU A 119 15.00 18.14 25.31
N GLU A 120 13.66 18.07 25.25
CA GLU A 120 12.80 18.71 26.25
C GLU A 120 12.46 17.73 27.38
N GLY A 121 13.22 17.77 28.49
CA GLY A 121 12.73 17.19 29.74
C GLY A 121 13.76 16.58 30.70
N LYS A 122 14.72 17.37 31.19
CA LYS A 122 15.07 17.36 32.63
C LYS A 122 15.75 18.68 32.95
N ASP A 123 14.96 19.61 33.49
CA ASP A 123 15.45 20.63 34.41
C ASP A 123 16.39 19.97 35.44
N ALA A 124 17.68 20.09 35.23
CA ALA A 124 18.60 20.19 36.35
C ALA A 124 18.52 21.65 36.78
N THR A 125 17.72 21.92 37.81
CA THR A 125 17.82 23.17 38.58
C THR A 125 19.29 23.40 38.90
N VAL A 126 19.91 24.40 38.27
CA VAL A 126 21.26 24.85 38.62
C VAL A 126 21.16 25.57 39.95
N GLN A 127 21.26 24.83 41.06
CA GLN A 127 21.66 25.38 42.36
C GLN A 127 23.18 25.29 42.46
N ASN A 128 23.90 25.97 41.57
CA ASN A 128 25.31 26.27 41.80
C ASN A 128 25.38 27.60 42.55
N THR A 129 25.13 27.55 43.86
CA THR A 129 25.68 28.53 44.79
C THR A 129 27.20 28.36 44.74
N MET A 130 27.88 29.19 43.96
CA MET A 130 29.35 29.26 44.01
C MET A 130 29.76 29.97 45.31
N PRO A 131 30.68 29.41 46.10
CA PRO A 131 31.17 30.06 47.31
C PRO A 131 32.17 31.17 46.94
N GLY A 132 31.90 32.38 47.43
CA GLY A 132 32.89 33.41 47.74
C GLY A 132 33.70 33.97 46.58
N ASN A 133 33.29 35.13 46.07
CA ASN A 133 34.23 36.15 45.61
C ASN A 133 33.91 37.45 46.34
N ASN A 134 34.79 37.80 47.28
CA ASN A 134 34.82 39.05 48.01
C ASN A 134 35.04 40.21 47.03
N PHE A 135 34.02 41.03 46.80
CA PHE A 135 34.20 42.36 46.22
C PHE A 135 34.63 43.32 47.32
N GLY A 136 35.95 43.35 47.57
CA GLY A 136 36.62 44.42 48.28
C GLY A 136 36.98 45.55 47.30
N GLU A 137 36.83 46.77 47.79
CA GLU A 137 36.87 48.06 47.09
C GLU A 137 38.20 48.39 46.40
N ASP A 138 38.12 49.05 45.24
CA ASP A 138 39.08 50.11 44.87
C ASP A 138 38.45 51.23 44.04
N ASN A 139 38.43 52.38 44.71
CA ASN A 139 38.11 53.72 44.30
C ASN A 139 39.07 54.23 43.22
N PHE A 140 38.58 54.67 42.05
CA PHE A 140 39.33 55.62 41.22
C PHE A 140 38.41 56.58 40.47
N SER A 141 38.23 57.76 41.07
CA SER A 141 37.83 58.98 40.35
C SER A 141 38.92 59.39 39.36
N ILE A 142 38.55 59.77 38.15
CA ILE A 142 39.32 60.72 37.33
C ILE A 142 38.39 61.48 36.38
N VAL A 143 38.24 62.77 36.74
CA VAL A 143 38.03 64.00 35.95
C VAL A 143 36.98 64.02 34.84
#